data_AF-A0A7S0K8L0-F1
#
_entry.id   AF-A0A7S0K8L0-F1
#
_cell.length_a   1.000
_cell.length_b   1.000
_cell.length_c   1.000
_cell.angle_alpha   90.00
_cell.angle_beta   90.00
_cell.angle_gamma   90.00
#
_symmetry.space_group_name_H-M   'P 1'
#
loop_
_entity.id
_entity.type
_entity.pdbx_description
1 polymer ?
#
loop_
_entity_poly.entity_id
_entity_poly.type
_entity_poly.pdbx_seq_one_letter_code
_entity_poly.pdbx_strand_id
1 'polypeptide(L)'
;MADSAPLPSGWIAKTSKSHEGRTYYFNTVTGKSQWDAPTSAAVAPAGPATVRASHILVKHAGSRRPASWRADPITISKEEALEKLAGIRRAIVAGGGGLAA
;
A
#
# COMPACT_ATOMS: atom_id res chain seq x y z
N MET A 1 30.39 28.02 8.65
CA MET A 1 29.07 28.37 8.09
C MET A 1 28.71 27.25 7.14
N ALA A 2 27.72 26.43 7.46
CA ALA A 2 27.49 25.17 6.75
C ALA A 2 27.06 25.41 5.30
N ASP A 3 27.81 24.82 4.37
CA ASP A 3 27.58 24.79 2.93
C ASP A 3 26.17 24.29 2.60
N SER A 4 25.25 25.23 2.35
CA SER A 4 23.94 24.90 1.79
C SER A 4 24.09 24.68 0.29
N ALA A 5 24.67 23.55 -0.10
CA ALA A 5 24.54 23.07 -1.47
C ALA A 5 23.03 22.99 -1.81
N PRO A 6 22.61 23.43 -2.99
CA PRO A 6 21.21 23.38 -3.38
C PRO A 6 20.75 21.92 -3.39
N LEU A 7 19.57 21.66 -2.79
CA LEU A 7 19.02 20.31 -2.79
C LEU A 7 18.78 19.82 -4.22
N PRO A 8 18.98 18.52 -4.48
CA PRO A 8 18.62 17.94 -5.77
C PRO A 8 17.13 18.17 -6.08
N SER A 9 16.79 18.21 -7.38
CA SER A 9 15.41 18.45 -7.83
C SER A 9 14.42 17.49 -7.18
N GLY A 10 13.30 18.02 -6.70
CA GLY A 10 12.22 17.26 -6.06
C GLY A 10 12.43 16.96 -4.57
N TRP A 11 13.35 17.67 -3.91
CA TRP A 11 13.55 17.64 -2.46
C TRP A 11 13.35 19.02 -1.84
N ILE A 12 12.77 19.05 -0.64
CA ILE A 12 12.65 20.26 0.19
C ILE A 12 13.09 19.97 1.62
N ALA A 13 13.87 20.89 2.20
CA ALA A 13 14.19 20.85 3.62
C ALA A 13 13.03 21.42 4.45
N LYS A 14 12.64 20.73 5.51
CA LYS A 14 11.61 21.15 6.46
C LYS A 14 12.08 20.96 7.89
N THR A 15 11.64 21.84 8.78
CA THR A 15 11.85 21.67 10.23
C THR A 15 10.81 20.71 10.79
N SER A 16 11.25 19.72 11.55
CA SER A 16 10.38 18.76 12.21
C SER A 16 9.62 19.42 13.36
N LYS A 17 8.29 19.24 13.38
CA LYS A 17 7.43 19.66 14.49
C LYS A 17 7.49 18.72 15.69
N SER A 18 7.85 17.46 15.47
CA SER A 18 7.91 16.42 16.50
C SER A 18 9.32 16.17 17.03
N HIS A 19 10.33 16.67 16.33
CA HIS A 19 11.74 16.67 16.74
C HIS A 19 12.22 18.10 16.62
N GLU A 20 11.91 18.90 17.64
CA GLU A 20 12.16 20.35 17.65
C GLU A 20 13.58 20.66 17.17
N GLY A 21 13.66 21.50 16.12
CA GLY A 21 14.93 21.97 15.56
C GLY A 21 15.65 21.01 14.61
N ARG A 22 15.17 19.77 14.39
CA ARG A 22 15.79 18.88 13.39
C ARG A 22 15.22 19.12 11.99
N THR A 23 16.11 19.32 11.03
CA THR A 23 15.77 19.37 9.60
C THR A 23 15.57 17.95 9.07
N TYR A 24 14.47 17.74 8.34
CA TYR A 24 14.25 16.56 7.51
C TYR A 24 14.08 16.98 6.04
N TYR A 25 14.39 16.07 5.14
CA TYR A 25 14.26 16.26 3.71
C TYR A 25 13.02 15.52 3.21
N PHE A 26 12.11 16.24 2.57
CA PHE A 26 10.88 15.69 2.01
C PHE A 26 11.00 15.59 0.50
N ASN A 27 10.77 14.38 -0.01
CA ASN A 27 10.71 14.08 -1.42
C ASN A 27 9.31 14.47 -1.95
N THR A 28 9.23 15.51 -2.78
CA THR A 28 7.97 15.99 -3.34
C THR A 28 7.42 15.07 -4.44
N VAL A 29 8.26 14.20 -4.99
CA VAL A 29 7.90 13.28 -6.07
C VAL A 29 7.33 11.97 -5.51
N THR A 30 7.91 11.43 -4.43
CA THR A 30 7.48 10.15 -3.84
C THR A 30 6.67 10.31 -2.56
N GLY A 31 6.59 11.53 -1.99
CA GLY A 31 5.93 11.80 -0.71
C GLY A 31 6.64 11.24 0.52
N LYS A 32 7.90 10.80 0.40
CA LYS A 32 8.68 10.21 1.50
C LYS A 32 9.52 11.28 2.21
N SER A 33 9.77 11.11 3.50
CA SER A 33 10.68 11.95 4.29
C SER A 33 11.90 11.17 4.78
N GLN A 34 13.05 11.81 4.85
CA GLN A 34 14.30 11.25 5.38
C GLN A 34 15.10 12.29 6.18
N TRP A 35 16.00 11.83 7.04
CA TRP A 35 16.86 12.70 7.86
C TRP A 35 18.18 13.05 7.16
N ASP A 36 18.70 12.15 6.34
CA ASP A 36 19.95 12.35 5.59
C ASP A 36 19.74 13.24 4.37
N ALA A 37 20.72 14.08 4.06
CA ALA A 37 20.66 14.96 2.90
C ALA A 37 20.66 14.12 1.60
N PRO A 38 19.67 14.33 0.70
CA PRO A 38 19.64 13.62 -0.57
C PRO A 38 20.79 14.05 -1.47
N THR A 39 21.48 13.09 -2.07
CA THR A 39 22.58 13.33 -3.03
C THR A 39 22.14 13.24 -4.49
N SER A 40 20.92 12.76 -4.74
CA SER A 40 20.36 12.56 -6.08
C SER A 40 18.94 13.11 -6.19
N ALA A 41 18.56 13.48 -7.43
CA ALA A 41 17.23 13.94 -7.76
C ALA A 41 16.17 12.92 -7.34
N ALA A 42 15.04 13.42 -6.85
CA ALA A 42 13.89 12.59 -6.59
C ALA A 42 13.34 12.04 -7.91
N VAL A 43 13.49 10.73 -8.10
CA VAL A 43 12.88 10.01 -9.22
C VAL A 43 11.54 9.45 -8.77
N ALA A 44 10.50 9.64 -9.58
CA ALA A 44 9.23 8.99 -9.37
C ALA A 44 9.44 7.47 -9.39
N PRO A 45 8.70 6.69 -8.58
CA PRO A 45 8.70 5.25 -8.74
C PRO A 45 8.37 4.94 -10.20
N ALA A 46 9.14 4.04 -10.81
CA ALA A 46 8.88 3.56 -12.15
C ALA A 46 7.58 2.74 -12.12
N GLY A 47 6.45 3.41 -12.31
CA GLY A 47 5.13 2.81 -12.23
C GLY A 47 4.02 3.85 -12.40
N PRO A 48 2.79 3.40 -12.70
CA PRO A 48 1.67 4.32 -12.87
C PRO A 48 1.29 4.95 -11.51
N ALA A 49 0.92 6.23 -11.53
CA ALA A 49 0.43 6.94 -10.33
C ALA A 49 -0.86 6.32 -9.75
N THR A 50 -1.64 5.63 -10.58
CA THR A 50 -2.90 4.98 -10.23
C THR A 50 -3.01 3.62 -10.89
N VAL A 51 -3.56 2.63 -10.18
CA VAL A 51 -3.84 1.29 -10.72
C VAL A 51 -5.31 0.96 -10.61
N ARG A 52 -5.81 0.13 -11.52
CA ARG A 52 -7.13 -0.52 -11.41
C ARG A 52 -6.93 -1.93 -10.89
N ALA A 53 -7.63 -2.28 -9.82
CA ALA A 53 -7.62 -3.62 -9.25
C ALA A 53 -9.05 -4.07 -8.92
N SER A 54 -9.30 -5.35 -9.10
CA SER A 54 -10.47 -6.04 -8.53
C SER A 54 -9.99 -6.90 -7.37
N HIS A 55 -10.83 -7.12 -6.36
CA HIS A 55 -10.53 -8.03 -5.27
C HIS A 55 -11.60 -9.11 -5.12
N ILE A 56 -11.25 -10.19 -4.42
CA ILE A 56 -12.19 -11.21 -3.99
C ILE A 56 -12.03 -11.33 -2.47
N LEU A 57 -13.13 -11.21 -1.75
CA LEU A 57 -13.14 -11.32 -0.29
C LEU A 57 -13.92 -12.56 0.14
N VAL A 58 -13.27 -13.43 0.90
CA VAL A 58 -13.92 -14.51 1.66
C VAL A 58 -13.76 -14.19 3.14
N LYS A 59 -14.87 -13.84 3.80
CA LYS A 59 -14.90 -13.59 5.25
C LYS A 59 -14.95 -14.91 6.03
N HIS A 60 -14.60 -14.86 7.31
CA HIS A 60 -14.67 -15.97 8.27
C HIS A 60 -15.24 -15.49 9.61
N ALA A 61 -15.53 -16.40 10.54
CA ALA A 61 -16.14 -16.10 11.84
C ALA A 61 -15.36 -15.07 12.68
N GLY A 62 -14.02 -15.06 12.54
CA GLY A 62 -13.13 -14.09 13.20
C GLY A 62 -12.97 -12.75 12.45
N SER A 63 -13.68 -12.52 11.35
CA SER A 63 -13.68 -11.22 10.67
C SER A 63 -14.34 -10.17 11.56
N ARG A 64 -13.81 -8.93 11.58
CA ARG A 64 -14.35 -7.81 12.40
C ARG A 64 -15.87 -7.62 12.28
N ARG A 65 -16.42 -7.93 11.09
CA ARG A 65 -17.85 -7.98 10.80
C ARG A 65 -18.15 -9.27 10.01
N PRO A 66 -18.47 -10.39 10.69
CA PRO A 66 -18.67 -11.68 10.06
C PRO A 66 -20.09 -11.79 9.47
N ALA A 67 -20.42 -10.88 8.57
CA ALA A 67 -21.71 -10.82 7.88
C ALA A 67 -21.51 -10.30 6.46
N SER A 68 -22.33 -10.75 5.53
CA SER A 68 -22.38 -10.28 4.14
C SER A 68 -23.80 -10.45 3.60
N TRP A 69 -24.11 -9.84 2.47
CA TRP A 69 -25.39 -10.06 1.78
C TRP A 69 -25.63 -11.55 1.41
N ARG A 70 -24.58 -12.39 1.39
CA ARG A 70 -24.67 -13.82 1.12
C ARG A 70 -24.91 -14.68 2.36
N ALA A 71 -24.57 -14.18 3.55
CA ALA A 71 -24.63 -14.94 4.80
C ALA A 71 -24.49 -14.01 6.01
N ASP A 72 -25.39 -14.18 6.97
CA ASP A 72 -25.35 -13.53 8.28
C ASP A 72 -25.93 -14.48 9.36
N PRO A 73 -25.12 -14.98 10.30
CA PRO A 73 -23.69 -14.77 10.45
C PRO A 73 -22.84 -15.67 9.52
N ILE A 74 -21.61 -15.26 9.25
CA ILE A 74 -20.59 -16.07 8.60
C ILE A 74 -19.89 -16.90 9.67
N THR A 75 -20.08 -18.22 9.62
CA THR A 75 -19.60 -19.16 10.65
C THR A 75 -18.36 -19.95 10.24
N ILE A 76 -17.91 -19.85 8.99
CA ILE A 76 -16.74 -20.61 8.50
C ILE A 76 -15.46 -20.20 9.23
N SER A 77 -14.57 -21.16 9.44
CA SER A 77 -13.26 -20.95 10.05
C SER A 77 -12.32 -20.14 9.14
N LYS A 78 -11.20 -19.68 9.69
CA LYS A 78 -10.17 -18.97 8.90
C LYS A 78 -9.52 -19.91 7.90
N GLU A 79 -9.32 -21.16 8.29
CA GLU A 79 -8.70 -22.23 7.52
C GLU A 79 -9.56 -22.58 6.30
N GLU A 80 -10.87 -22.77 6.50
CA GLU A 80 -11.82 -23.01 5.40
C GLU A 80 -11.93 -21.81 4.46
N ALA A 81 -11.88 -20.58 4.98
CA ALA A 81 -11.87 -19.37 4.16
C ALA A 81 -10.61 -19.29 3.27
N LEU A 82 -9.45 -19.67 3.81
CA LEU A 82 -8.20 -19.76 3.06
C LEU A 82 -8.26 -20.87 2.00
N GLU A 83 -8.84 -22.02 2.32
CA GLU A 83 -9.02 -23.10 1.34
C GLU A 83 -9.93 -22.68 0.19
N LYS A 84 -11.05 -21.99 0.49
CA LYS A 84 -11.94 -21.40 -0.53
C LYS A 84 -11.19 -20.38 -1.39
N LEU A 85 -10.41 -19.48 -0.79
CA LEU A 85 -9.58 -18.52 -1.54
C LEU A 85 -8.54 -19.21 -2.43
N ALA A 86 -7.90 -20.27 -1.93
CA ALA A 86 -6.95 -21.07 -2.71
C ALA A 86 -7.64 -21.77 -3.89
N GLY A 87 -8.85 -22.30 -3.70
CA GLY A 87 -9.67 -22.87 -4.77
C GLY A 87 -10.01 -21.84 -5.85
N ILE A 88 -10.46 -20.65 -5.45
CA ILE A 88 -10.74 -19.55 -6.38
C ILE A 88 -9.47 -19.16 -7.16
N ARG A 89 -8.34 -19.04 -6.48
CA ARG A 89 -7.04 -18.75 -7.13
C ARG A 89 -6.69 -19.82 -8.16
N ARG A 90 -6.83 -21.11 -7.82
CA ARG A 90 -6.56 -22.22 -8.76
C ARG A 90 -7.45 -22.13 -9.99
N ALA A 91 -8.74 -21.86 -9.83
CA ALA A 91 -9.67 -21.72 -10.94
C ALA A 91 -9.32 -20.56 -11.88
N ILE A 92 -8.93 -19.41 -11.33
CA ILE A 92 -8.50 -18.24 -12.12
C ILE A 92 -7.21 -18.55 -12.89
N VAL A 93 -6.21 -19.15 -12.23
CA VAL A 93 -4.92 -19.50 -12.87
C VAL A 93 -5.09 -20.55 -13.96
N ALA A 94 -6.02 -21.50 -13.78
CA ALA A 94 -6.35 -22.49 -14.80
C ALA A 94 -7.18 -21.93 -15.97
N GLY A 95 -7.56 -20.66 -15.96
CA GLY A 95 -8.40 -20.03 -16.98
C GLY A 95 -9.88 -20.42 -16.92
N GLY A 96 -10.30 -21.16 -15.90
CA GLY A 96 -11.66 -21.73 -15.77
C GLY A 96 -12.69 -20.80 -15.14
N GLY A 97 -12.31 -19.61 -14.69
CA GLY A 97 -13.23 -18.66 -14.06
C GLY A 97 -12.78 -17.22 -14.26
N GLY A 98 -13.45 -16.50 -15.16
CA GLY A 98 -13.33 -15.06 -15.24
C GLY A 98 -13.88 -14.40 -13.99
N LEU A 99 -13.24 -13.34 -13.51
CA LEU A 99 -13.84 -12.42 -12.55
C LEU A 99 -14.95 -11.68 -13.30
N ALA A 100 -16.16 -12.25 -13.31
CA ALA A 100 -17.33 -11.54 -13.80
C ALA A 100 -17.49 -10.27 -12.94
N ALA A 101 -17.43 -9.12 -13.61
CA ALA A 101 -17.53 -7.80 -13.01
C ALA A 101 -18.96 -7.50 -12.54
#